data_AF-A0A1Q6M4D2-F1
#
_entry.id   AF-A0A1Q6M4D2-F1
#
_cell.length_a   1.000
_cell.length_b   1.000
_cell.length_c   1.000
_cell.angle_alpha   90.00
_cell.angle_beta   90.00
_cell.angle_gamma   90.00
#
_symmetry.space_group_name_H-M   'P 1'
#
loop_
_entity.id
_entity.type
_entity.pdbx_description
1 polymer ?
#
loop_
_entity_poly.entity_id
_entity_poly.type
_entity_poly.pdbx_seq_one_letter_code
_entity_poly.pdbx_strand_id
1 'polypeptide(L)'
;MNGKSYTKNVSVTVNQFKDVYEYMQTNTKLTYSDGEVWIPEDFKVADDSASTVQGGIVIEDKEGNQFVWVPVATIEDYKKTWYKGEQSLSYYSEALPEDEKTSVKTYKGFYIGRYEAGDKENTEAKKLRNSNNVTKTVTIKANQAPYNYVTRTQAISLAESFATKQGYKAKTKLVSSYAWDTTIAFLQKVNSDYGSSSEEGNCQDTTFSYTDITGARQTKASYSEVLVPTGQTTPVCNIYDMGGNVDEWTTESFSSSTYPYTARGGGYSSDFTNFPAGYRGNGSGSAGVDIGFRLTLFM
;
A
#
# COMPACT_ATOMS: atom_id res chain seq x y z
N MET A 1 -62.30 -16.88 35.34
CA MET A 1 -61.34 -17.30 34.29
C MET A 1 -60.17 -16.33 34.33
N ASN A 2 -58.99 -16.80 34.75
CA ASN A 2 -57.76 -16.01 34.83
C ASN A 2 -57.06 -15.97 33.46
N GLY A 3 -57.01 -14.81 32.82
CA GLY A 3 -56.22 -14.60 31.61
C GLY A 3 -54.76 -14.31 31.96
N LYS A 4 -53.88 -15.32 31.86
CA LYS A 4 -52.43 -15.09 31.91
C LYS A 4 -51.98 -14.45 30.60
N SER A 5 -51.44 -13.23 30.67
CA SER A 5 -50.69 -12.63 29.57
C SER A 5 -49.29 -13.25 29.53
N TYR A 6 -48.93 -13.86 28.40
CA TYR A 6 -47.59 -14.36 28.16
C TYR A 6 -46.82 -13.33 27.33
N THR A 7 -45.83 -12.67 27.93
CA THR A 7 -44.86 -11.85 27.21
C THR A 7 -43.83 -12.80 26.60
N LYS A 8 -43.92 -13.02 25.29
CA LYS A 8 -42.89 -13.75 24.54
C LYS A 8 -41.71 -12.79 24.32
N ASN A 9 -40.64 -12.96 25.08
CA ASN A 9 -39.38 -12.29 24.79
C ASN A 9 -38.83 -12.86 23.48
N VAL A 10 -39.00 -12.10 22.40
CA VAL A 10 -38.33 -12.38 21.12
C VAL A 10 -36.92 -11.80 21.25
N SER A 11 -35.95 -12.65 21.54
CA SER A 11 -34.54 -12.31 21.36
C SER A 11 -34.25 -12.33 19.87
N VAL A 12 -34.22 -11.15 19.24
CA VAL A 12 -33.71 -10.99 17.89
C VAL A 12 -32.18 -11.01 17.98
N THR A 13 -31.56 -12.12 17.61
CA THR A 13 -30.14 -12.12 17.33
C THR A 13 -29.96 -11.44 15.98
N VAL A 14 -29.57 -10.16 15.99
CA VAL A 14 -29.17 -9.47 14.76
C VAL A 14 -27.80 -10.02 14.37
N ASN A 15 -27.82 -11.08 13.59
CA ASN A 15 -26.68 -11.48 12.79
C ASN A 15 -26.50 -10.39 11.71
N GLN A 16 -25.77 -9.31 12.02
CA GLN A 16 -25.35 -8.30 11.02
C GLN A 16 -24.28 -8.92 10.11
N PHE A 17 -24.68 -9.89 9.29
CA PHE A 17 -23.87 -10.30 8.15
C PHE A 17 -24.16 -9.32 7.01
N LYS A 18 -23.18 -8.44 6.77
CA LYS A 18 -22.61 -8.24 5.43
C LYS A 18 -23.43 -7.48 4.37
N ASP A 19 -24.04 -6.34 4.75
CA ASP A 19 -24.48 -5.31 3.78
C ASP A 19 -23.81 -3.96 4.03
N VAL A 20 -22.52 -3.95 4.39
CA VAL A 20 -21.74 -2.70 4.51
C VAL A 20 -21.14 -2.36 3.14
N TYR A 21 -22.01 -2.22 2.14
CA TYR A 21 -21.67 -1.72 0.81
C TYR A 21 -21.81 -0.19 0.72
N GLU A 22 -22.24 0.44 1.80
CA GLU A 22 -22.41 1.89 1.88
C GLU A 22 -21.13 2.56 2.42
N TYR A 23 -20.88 3.77 1.93
CA TYR A 23 -19.79 4.62 2.41
C TYR A 23 -20.06 5.08 3.84
N MET A 24 -19.08 4.86 4.71
CA MET A 24 -19.16 5.19 6.13
C MET A 24 -19.36 6.69 6.34
N GLN A 25 -20.36 7.06 7.14
CA GLN A 25 -20.60 8.47 7.51
C GLN A 25 -19.70 8.95 8.65
N THR A 26 -19.09 8.01 9.38
CA THR A 26 -18.13 8.26 10.46
C THR A 26 -17.15 7.10 10.52
N ASN A 27 -15.96 7.31 11.09
CA ASN A 27 -15.01 6.22 11.36
C ASN A 27 -15.71 5.06 12.09
N THR A 28 -15.69 3.87 11.50
CA THR A 28 -16.48 2.72 11.95
C THR A 28 -15.59 1.52 12.20
N LYS A 29 -15.70 0.91 13.38
CA LYS A 29 -14.97 -0.31 13.71
C LYS A 29 -15.76 -1.54 13.31
N LEU A 30 -15.14 -2.43 12.55
CA LEU A 30 -15.67 -3.74 12.17
C LEU A 30 -14.86 -4.85 12.85
N THR A 31 -15.54 -5.93 13.22
CA THR A 31 -14.92 -7.11 13.83
C THR A 31 -14.89 -8.26 12.82
N TYR A 32 -13.71 -8.80 12.60
CA TYR A 32 -13.45 -9.99 11.80
C TYR A 32 -13.06 -11.15 12.71
N SER A 33 -12.98 -12.37 12.17
CA SER A 33 -12.64 -13.57 12.95
C SER A 33 -11.25 -13.52 13.60
N ASP A 34 -10.33 -12.74 13.02
CA ASP A 34 -8.91 -12.69 13.36
C ASP A 34 -8.43 -11.26 13.73
N GLY A 35 -9.34 -10.31 13.92
CA GLY A 35 -8.99 -8.96 14.38
C GLY A 35 -10.08 -7.91 14.20
N GLU A 36 -9.77 -6.68 14.59
CA GLU A 36 -10.61 -5.51 14.38
C GLU A 36 -10.01 -4.60 13.30
N VAL A 37 -10.88 -3.94 12.54
CA VAL A 37 -10.50 -2.99 11.48
C VAL A 37 -11.32 -1.73 11.62
N TRP A 38 -10.67 -0.57 11.51
CA TRP A 38 -11.35 0.72 11.45
C TRP A 38 -11.48 1.17 10.01
N ILE A 39 -12.71 1.39 9.55
CA ILE A 39 -13.02 1.95 8.23
C ILE A 39 -13.16 3.47 8.38
N PRO A 40 -12.36 4.29 7.67
CA PRO A 40 -12.51 5.74 7.73
C PRO A 40 -13.85 6.22 7.17
N GLU A 41 -14.31 7.38 7.61
CA GLU A 41 -15.37 8.14 6.93
C GLU A 41 -15.06 8.31 5.44
N ASP A 42 -16.10 8.28 4.59
CA ASP A 42 -16.04 8.35 3.12
C ASP A 42 -15.49 7.11 2.40
N PHE A 43 -15.22 6.01 3.12
CA PHE A 43 -14.83 4.74 2.55
C PHE A 43 -15.89 3.65 2.75
N LYS A 44 -15.90 2.66 1.86
CA LYS A 44 -16.58 1.37 2.06
C LYS A 44 -15.55 0.24 2.10
N VAL A 45 -15.96 -0.95 2.52
CA VAL A 45 -15.18 -2.17 2.26
C VAL A 45 -15.31 -2.51 0.77
N ALA A 46 -14.20 -2.77 0.09
CA ALA A 46 -14.21 -3.10 -1.34
C ALA A 46 -14.90 -4.45 -1.58
N ASP A 47 -15.56 -4.59 -2.73
CA ASP A 47 -16.38 -5.76 -3.04
C ASP A 47 -15.52 -7.04 -3.15
N ASP A 48 -14.24 -6.89 -3.53
CA ASP A 48 -13.24 -7.95 -3.63
C ASP A 48 -12.30 -8.03 -2.40
N SER A 49 -12.66 -7.38 -1.29
CA SER A 49 -11.91 -7.45 -0.03
C SER A 49 -11.86 -8.88 0.53
N ALA A 50 -10.79 -9.21 1.25
CA ALA A 50 -10.72 -10.44 2.01
C ALA A 50 -11.78 -10.49 3.13
N SER A 51 -12.07 -11.70 3.61
CA SER A 51 -12.98 -11.96 4.74
C SER A 51 -12.28 -12.05 6.10
N THR A 52 -10.95 -11.87 6.13
CA THR A 52 -10.10 -11.94 7.33
C THR A 52 -9.08 -10.80 7.29
N VAL A 53 -8.64 -10.36 8.45
CA VAL A 53 -7.60 -9.33 8.58
C VAL A 53 -6.31 -9.79 7.92
N GLN A 54 -5.89 -11.04 8.14
CA GLN A 54 -4.67 -11.59 7.55
C GLN A 54 -4.74 -11.67 6.01
N GLY A 55 -5.93 -11.87 5.44
CA GLY A 55 -6.12 -11.82 3.99
C GLY A 55 -5.99 -10.42 3.38
N GLY A 56 -5.93 -9.38 4.20
CA GLY A 56 -5.88 -7.98 3.78
C GLY A 56 -7.27 -7.42 3.51
N ILE A 57 -7.83 -6.70 4.48
CA ILE A 57 -9.09 -5.97 4.31
C ILE A 57 -8.84 -4.75 3.42
N VAL A 58 -9.62 -4.63 2.36
CA VAL A 58 -9.50 -3.55 1.37
C VAL A 58 -10.63 -2.55 1.58
N ILE A 59 -10.28 -1.27 1.63
CA ILE A 59 -11.24 -0.17 1.60
C ILE A 59 -11.17 0.55 0.26
N GLU A 60 -12.28 1.14 -0.14
CA GLU A 60 -12.44 1.85 -1.42
C GLU A 60 -13.15 3.19 -1.20
N ASP A 61 -12.65 4.26 -1.82
CA ASP A 61 -13.30 5.58 -1.82
C ASP A 61 -14.37 5.70 -2.92
N LYS A 62 -14.98 6.88 -3.07
CA LYS A 62 -16.00 7.15 -4.10
C LYS A 62 -15.44 7.16 -5.53
N GLU A 63 -14.14 7.39 -5.68
CA GLU A 63 -13.47 7.42 -6.96
C GLU A 63 -12.88 6.04 -7.33
N GLY A 64 -12.98 5.03 -6.47
CA GLY A 64 -12.45 3.68 -6.68
C GLY A 64 -10.96 3.50 -6.30
N ASN A 65 -10.36 4.43 -5.56
CA ASN A 65 -9.02 4.27 -4.99
C ASN A 65 -9.04 3.31 -3.81
N GLN A 66 -8.07 2.40 -3.74
CA GLN A 66 -8.08 1.29 -2.81
C GLN A 66 -6.86 1.22 -1.89
N PHE A 67 -7.11 0.93 -0.62
CA PHE A 67 -6.08 0.77 0.39
C PHE A 67 -6.30 -0.50 1.21
N VAL A 68 -5.22 -1.11 1.70
CA VAL A 68 -5.23 -2.34 2.50
C VAL A 68 -4.91 -2.05 3.95
N TRP A 69 -5.69 -2.62 4.86
CA TRP A 69 -5.46 -2.52 6.30
C TRP A 69 -4.23 -3.32 6.73
N VAL A 70 -3.33 -2.66 7.46
CA VAL A 70 -2.16 -3.27 8.11
C VAL A 70 -2.32 -3.17 9.63
N PRO A 71 -2.58 -4.30 10.33
CA PRO A 71 -2.81 -4.29 11.76
C PRO A 71 -1.51 -4.09 12.55
N VAL A 72 -1.61 -3.34 13.65
CA VAL A 72 -0.52 -3.09 14.60
C VAL A 72 -1.02 -3.38 16.01
N ALA A 73 -0.50 -4.43 16.64
CA ALA A 73 -0.95 -4.85 17.97
C ALA A 73 -0.55 -3.84 19.05
N THR A 74 0.74 -3.46 19.07
CA THR A 74 1.31 -2.50 20.01
C THR A 74 2.13 -1.45 19.29
N ILE A 75 2.34 -0.27 19.89
CA ILE A 75 3.13 0.79 19.24
C ILE A 75 4.59 0.36 19.05
N GLU A 76 5.06 -0.58 19.88
CA GLU A 76 6.38 -1.19 19.82
C GLU A 76 6.56 -2.09 18.58
N ASP A 77 5.46 -2.59 18.01
CA ASP A 77 5.47 -3.36 16.75
C ASP A 77 5.57 -2.44 15.52
N TYR A 78 5.19 -1.16 15.66
CA TYR A 78 5.38 -0.14 14.63
C TYR A 78 6.80 0.40 14.69
N LYS A 79 7.74 -0.37 14.11
CA LYS A 79 9.18 -0.10 14.19
C LYS A 79 9.87 -0.37 12.86
N LYS A 80 11.04 0.26 12.70
CA LYS A 80 11.95 -0.07 11.60
C LYS A 80 12.58 -1.43 11.82
N THR A 81 12.58 -2.25 10.77
CA THR A 81 13.19 -3.58 10.77
C THR A 81 14.27 -3.64 9.70
N TRP A 82 15.39 -4.28 10.03
CA TRP A 82 16.50 -4.49 9.09
C TRP A 82 16.33 -5.82 8.36
N TYR A 83 16.34 -5.77 7.02
CA TYR A 83 16.34 -6.95 6.16
C TYR A 83 17.62 -6.95 5.31
N LYS A 84 17.74 -5.97 4.41
CA LYS A 84 18.88 -5.78 3.51
C LYS A 84 19.01 -4.29 3.15
N GLY A 85 20.17 -3.87 2.66
CA GLY A 85 20.40 -2.52 2.16
C GLY A 85 21.89 -2.24 1.98
N GLU A 86 22.19 -1.01 1.56
CA GLU A 86 23.55 -0.54 1.23
C GLU A 86 24.53 -0.58 2.41
N GLN A 87 24.06 -0.27 3.63
CA GLN A 87 24.85 -0.23 4.86
C GLN A 87 24.01 -0.71 6.04
N SER A 88 24.56 -0.80 7.26
CA SER A 88 23.75 -1.15 8.43
C SER A 88 22.62 -0.15 8.71
N LEU A 89 21.58 -0.59 9.43
CA LEU A 89 20.41 0.24 9.77
C LEU A 89 20.77 1.60 10.44
N SER A 90 21.91 1.70 11.12
CA SER A 90 22.36 2.95 11.76
C SER A 90 22.68 4.09 10.79
N TYR A 91 22.87 3.80 9.51
CA TYR A 91 23.07 4.81 8.46
C TYR A 91 21.75 5.41 7.97
N TYR A 92 20.62 4.85 8.41
CA TYR A 92 19.29 5.26 8.00
C TYR A 92 18.56 5.95 9.15
N SER A 93 18.04 7.15 8.89
CA SER A 93 17.43 8.02 9.90
C SER A 93 16.02 8.42 9.50
N GLU A 94 15.09 8.17 10.42
CA GLU A 94 13.71 8.63 10.33
C GLU A 94 13.16 8.66 11.76
N ALA A 95 12.57 9.79 12.14
CA ALA A 95 11.84 9.88 13.40
C ALA A 95 10.41 9.37 13.17
N LEU A 96 9.89 8.56 14.09
CA LEU A 96 8.49 8.15 14.08
C LEU A 96 7.58 9.39 14.05
N PRO A 97 6.78 9.61 12.99
CA PRO A 97 5.92 10.79 12.92
C PRO A 97 4.83 10.74 14.00
N GLU A 98 4.62 11.84 14.71
CA GLU A 98 3.68 11.89 15.84
C GLU A 98 2.22 11.67 15.42
N ASP A 99 1.86 12.05 14.19
CA ASP A 99 0.54 11.77 13.62
C ASP A 99 0.34 10.27 13.33
N GLU A 100 1.33 9.60 12.75
CA GLU A 100 1.31 8.14 12.56
C GLU A 100 1.21 7.41 13.91
N LYS A 101 2.04 7.80 14.87
CA LYS A 101 2.02 7.24 16.22
C LYS A 101 0.67 7.42 16.91
N THR A 102 0.03 8.58 16.74
CA THR A 102 -1.30 8.86 17.31
C THR A 102 -2.35 7.96 16.66
N SER A 103 -2.38 7.89 15.33
CA SER A 103 -3.31 7.04 14.58
C SER A 103 -3.11 5.57 14.95
N VAL A 104 -1.88 5.05 14.91
CA VAL A 104 -1.56 3.66 15.22
C VAL A 104 -1.92 3.29 16.66
N LYS A 105 -1.65 4.16 17.65
CA LYS A 105 -2.05 3.90 19.04
C LYS A 105 -3.57 3.82 19.21
N THR A 106 -4.29 4.67 18.49
CA THR A 106 -5.74 4.84 18.61
C THR A 106 -6.49 3.73 17.87
N TYR A 107 -6.11 3.49 16.61
CA TYR A 107 -6.83 2.61 15.68
C TYR A 107 -6.19 1.24 15.49
N LYS A 108 -5.02 0.98 16.09
CA LYS A 108 -4.33 -0.33 16.05
C LYS A 108 -3.99 -0.80 14.64
N GLY A 109 -3.67 0.16 13.77
CA GLY A 109 -3.27 -0.11 12.40
C GLY A 109 -3.26 1.16 11.56
N PHE A 110 -3.00 0.98 10.28
CA PHE A 110 -3.02 2.00 9.26
C PHE A 110 -3.38 1.37 7.91
N TYR A 111 -3.58 2.20 6.90
CA TYR A 111 -3.83 1.74 5.54
C TYR A 111 -2.61 2.02 4.65
N ILE A 112 -2.31 1.09 3.75
CA ILE A 112 -1.30 1.27 2.70
C ILE A 112 -1.96 1.13 1.34
N GLY A 113 -1.49 1.87 0.33
CA GLY A 113 -2.00 1.75 -1.03
C GLY A 113 -1.96 0.30 -1.50
N ARG A 114 -3.10 -0.21 -1.97
CA ARG A 114 -3.20 -1.58 -2.51
C ARG A 114 -2.22 -1.80 -3.66
N TYR A 115 -1.98 -0.72 -4.37
CA TYR A 115 -1.10 -0.59 -5.52
C TYR A 115 -0.11 0.55 -5.30
N GLU A 116 0.95 0.60 -6.10
CA GLU A 116 1.76 1.80 -6.29
C GLU A 116 0.88 2.98 -6.77
N ALA A 117 1.36 4.20 -6.61
CA ALA A 117 0.70 5.38 -7.15
C ALA A 117 0.61 5.29 -8.69
N GLY A 118 -0.59 5.47 -9.24
CA GLY A 118 -0.85 5.50 -10.68
C GLY A 118 -0.98 6.92 -11.23
N ASP A 119 -0.51 7.14 -12.46
CA ASP A 119 -0.68 8.36 -13.25
C ASP A 119 -1.99 8.27 -14.07
N LYS A 120 -2.98 9.08 -13.70
CA LYS A 120 -4.31 9.06 -14.33
C LYS A 120 -4.23 9.44 -15.81
N GLU A 121 -3.55 10.53 -16.12
CA GLU A 121 -3.45 11.10 -17.46
C GLU A 121 -2.79 10.10 -18.43
N ASN A 122 -1.72 9.45 -18.00
CA ASN A 122 -1.03 8.43 -18.78
C ASN A 122 -1.88 7.15 -18.95
N THR A 123 -2.63 6.77 -17.91
CA THR A 123 -3.55 5.63 -17.97
C THR A 123 -4.67 5.87 -18.98
N GLU A 124 -5.30 7.04 -18.97
CA GLU A 124 -6.33 7.43 -19.95
C GLU A 124 -5.76 7.48 -21.37
N ALA A 125 -4.51 7.92 -21.52
CA ALA A 125 -3.79 7.91 -22.78
C ALA A 125 -3.31 6.52 -23.22
N LYS A 126 -3.53 5.47 -22.42
CA LYS A 126 -3.04 4.09 -22.63
C LYS A 126 -1.54 4.03 -22.89
N LYS A 127 -0.76 4.78 -22.11
CA LYS A 127 0.70 4.85 -22.21
C LYS A 127 1.34 4.78 -20.85
N LEU A 128 2.41 4.01 -20.73
CA LEU A 128 3.29 4.12 -19.57
C LEU A 128 3.93 5.51 -19.53
N ARG A 129 4.25 5.95 -18.32
CA ARG A 129 4.82 7.25 -18.07
C ARG A 129 6.31 7.28 -18.44
N ASN A 130 6.72 8.34 -19.13
CA ASN A 130 8.05 8.47 -19.76
C ASN A 130 8.69 9.86 -19.61
N SER A 131 8.19 10.69 -18.69
CA SER A 131 8.67 12.05 -18.48
C SER A 131 8.59 12.41 -17.01
N ASN A 132 9.37 13.41 -16.57
CA ASN A 132 9.31 13.97 -15.22
C ASN A 132 8.32 15.15 -15.10
N ASN A 133 7.48 15.38 -16.12
CA ASN A 133 6.46 16.42 -16.07
C ASN A 133 5.42 16.07 -15.00
N VAL A 134 5.12 17.03 -14.13
CA VAL A 134 4.14 16.82 -13.05
C VAL A 134 2.74 16.73 -13.67
N THR A 135 2.25 15.52 -13.85
CA THR A 135 0.83 15.20 -13.98
C THR A 135 0.18 15.40 -12.60
N LYS A 136 -1.07 15.85 -12.53
CA LYS A 136 -1.62 16.37 -11.25
C LYS A 136 -2.40 15.32 -10.48
N THR A 137 -2.83 14.26 -11.16
CA THR A 137 -3.80 13.33 -10.62
C THR A 137 -3.19 11.95 -10.38
N VAL A 138 -2.87 11.70 -9.12
CA VAL A 138 -2.52 10.38 -8.62
C VAL A 138 -3.79 9.56 -8.41
N THR A 139 -3.70 8.25 -8.62
CA THR A 139 -4.73 7.26 -8.29
C THR A 139 -4.10 6.08 -7.56
N ILE A 140 -4.89 5.32 -6.79
CA ILE A 140 -4.46 4.09 -6.13
C ILE A 140 -5.36 2.95 -6.61
N LYS A 141 -5.15 2.52 -7.85
CA LYS A 141 -6.03 1.58 -8.56
C LYS A 141 -5.21 0.55 -9.31
N ALA A 142 -5.84 -0.57 -9.67
CA ALA A 142 -5.26 -1.53 -10.61
C ALA A 142 -5.23 -0.97 -12.04
N ASN A 143 -4.39 -1.56 -12.88
CA ASN A 143 -4.27 -1.28 -14.31
C ASN A 143 -3.92 0.19 -14.63
N GLN A 144 -3.24 0.88 -13.72
CA GLN A 144 -2.77 2.24 -13.96
C GLN A 144 -1.35 2.22 -14.49
N ALA A 145 -0.96 3.22 -15.27
CA ALA A 145 0.44 3.50 -15.53
C ALA A 145 1.11 3.87 -14.20
N PRO A 146 2.17 3.17 -13.74
CA PRO A 146 2.86 3.54 -12.51
C PRO A 146 3.39 4.97 -12.59
N TYR A 147 3.26 5.72 -11.50
CA TYR A 147 3.74 7.10 -11.39
C TYR A 147 5.24 7.10 -11.10
N ASN A 148 6.03 6.70 -12.09
CA ASN A 148 7.50 6.78 -12.09
C ASN A 148 7.98 8.20 -12.47
N TYR A 149 9.28 8.41 -12.68
CA TYR A 149 9.86 9.72 -12.99
C TYR A 149 9.43 10.82 -12.01
N VAL A 150 9.45 10.49 -10.72
CA VAL A 150 9.04 11.40 -9.64
C VAL A 150 10.22 11.65 -8.70
N THR A 151 10.47 12.92 -8.39
CA THR A 151 11.41 13.27 -7.33
C THR A 151 10.80 12.95 -5.97
N ARG A 152 11.63 12.71 -4.96
CA ARG A 152 11.11 12.44 -3.60
C ARG A 152 10.23 13.58 -3.07
N THR A 153 10.60 14.83 -3.32
CA THR A 153 9.82 16.00 -2.90
C THR A 153 8.45 16.04 -3.59
N GLN A 154 8.38 15.66 -4.87
CA GLN A 154 7.11 15.54 -5.58
C GLN A 154 6.28 14.39 -5.02
N ALA A 155 6.87 13.23 -4.74
CA ALA A 155 6.17 12.09 -4.13
C ALA A 155 5.54 12.46 -2.78
N ILE A 156 6.27 13.18 -1.91
CA ILE A 156 5.74 13.73 -0.65
C ILE A 156 4.54 14.65 -0.92
N SER A 157 4.73 15.65 -1.80
CA SER A 157 3.68 16.64 -2.09
C SER A 157 2.42 16.00 -2.70
N LEU A 158 2.58 15.03 -3.58
CA LEU A 158 1.49 14.30 -4.21
C LEU A 158 0.75 13.42 -3.20
N ALA A 159 1.49 12.69 -2.36
CA ALA A 159 0.93 11.82 -1.35
C ALA A 159 0.18 12.61 -0.26
N GLU A 160 0.74 13.69 0.24
CA GLU A 160 0.13 14.50 1.31
C GLU A 160 -1.04 15.36 0.81
N SER A 161 -1.01 15.79 -0.46
CA SER A 161 -2.15 16.52 -1.04
C SER A 161 -3.30 15.62 -1.49
N PHE A 162 -3.09 14.29 -1.57
CA PHE A 162 -4.09 13.35 -2.07
C PHE A 162 -5.37 13.37 -1.25
N ALA A 163 -5.29 13.26 0.08
CA ALA A 163 -6.44 13.34 0.98
C ALA A 163 -7.28 14.59 0.76
N THR A 164 -6.64 15.76 0.67
CA THR A 164 -7.33 17.04 0.42
C THR A 164 -8.02 17.05 -0.94
N LYS A 165 -7.39 16.51 -1.98
CA LYS A 165 -7.97 16.42 -3.33
C LYS A 165 -9.19 15.50 -3.38
N GLN A 166 -9.20 14.43 -2.58
CA GLN A 166 -10.32 13.50 -2.46
C GLN A 166 -11.35 13.91 -1.41
N GLY A 167 -11.08 14.95 -0.61
CA GLY A 167 -11.97 15.43 0.44
C GLY A 167 -11.98 14.60 1.72
N TYR A 168 -10.96 13.78 1.95
CA TYR A 168 -10.91 12.90 3.13
C TYR A 168 -10.75 13.67 4.44
N LYS A 169 -11.28 13.08 5.52
CA LYS A 169 -10.92 13.45 6.90
C LYS A 169 -9.61 12.80 7.34
N ALA A 170 -9.37 11.57 6.90
CA ALA A 170 -8.11 10.88 7.08
C ALA A 170 -6.98 11.61 6.34
N LYS A 171 -5.74 11.41 6.80
CA LYS A 171 -4.53 11.94 6.17
C LYS A 171 -3.89 10.89 5.28
N THR A 172 -3.42 11.30 4.13
CA THR A 172 -2.52 10.49 3.31
C THR A 172 -1.09 11.00 3.41
N LYS A 173 -0.12 10.10 3.32
CA LYS A 173 1.31 10.42 3.43
C LYS A 173 2.11 9.57 2.45
N LEU A 174 3.32 10.03 2.12
CA LEU A 174 4.31 9.15 1.52
C LEU A 174 4.63 8.06 2.56
N VAL A 175 4.78 6.81 2.11
CA VAL A 175 5.08 5.69 3.00
C VAL A 175 6.38 5.93 3.79
N SER A 176 6.31 5.81 5.12
CA SER A 176 7.46 5.86 6.02
C SER A 176 8.14 4.50 6.09
N SER A 177 9.39 4.41 6.54
CA SER A 177 10.02 3.11 6.77
C SER A 177 9.35 2.33 7.89
N TYR A 178 8.76 3.01 8.87
CA TYR A 178 7.93 2.37 9.88
C TYR A 178 6.73 1.65 9.26
N ALA A 179 5.98 2.32 8.39
CA ALA A 179 4.85 1.73 7.67
C ALA A 179 5.31 0.61 6.72
N TRP A 180 6.39 0.85 5.95
CA TRP A 180 6.93 -0.13 5.01
C TRP A 180 7.31 -1.44 5.70
N ASP A 181 8.13 -1.37 6.75
CA ASP A 181 8.62 -2.58 7.43
C ASP A 181 7.53 -3.28 8.23
N THR A 182 6.60 -2.53 8.81
CA THR A 182 5.42 -3.12 9.47
C THR A 182 4.56 -3.87 8.46
N THR A 183 4.44 -3.33 7.24
CA THR A 183 3.73 -4.00 6.15
C THR A 183 4.47 -5.27 5.73
N ILE A 184 5.80 -5.25 5.57
CA ILE A 184 6.58 -6.47 5.31
C ILE A 184 6.32 -7.52 6.40
N ALA A 185 6.37 -7.14 7.68
CA ALA A 185 6.09 -8.06 8.78
C ALA A 185 4.67 -8.65 8.73
N PHE A 186 3.69 -7.89 8.24
CA PHE A 186 2.33 -8.38 8.01
C PHE A 186 2.26 -9.38 6.84
N LEU A 187 2.94 -9.10 5.74
CA LEU A 187 3.04 -9.98 4.57
C LEU A 187 3.80 -11.29 4.91
N GLN A 188 4.81 -11.20 5.77
CA GLN A 188 5.62 -12.34 6.21
C GLN A 188 4.86 -13.41 6.99
N LYS A 189 3.65 -13.11 7.46
CA LYS A 189 2.76 -14.11 8.07
C LYS A 189 2.15 -15.07 7.04
N VAL A 190 2.09 -14.66 5.77
CA VAL A 190 1.58 -15.48 4.65
C VAL A 190 2.74 -15.96 3.76
N ASN A 191 3.68 -15.06 3.42
CA ASN A 191 4.89 -15.42 2.72
C ASN A 191 6.13 -15.02 3.54
N SER A 192 6.73 -15.98 4.23
CA SER A 192 7.83 -15.75 5.19
C SER A 192 9.06 -15.04 4.62
N ASP A 193 9.33 -15.18 3.32
CA ASP A 193 10.52 -14.60 2.69
C ASP A 193 10.24 -13.26 1.97
N TYR A 194 9.05 -12.68 2.16
CA TYR A 194 8.63 -11.45 1.47
C TYR A 194 9.65 -10.31 1.54
N GLY A 195 10.25 -10.11 2.73
CA GLY A 195 11.25 -9.05 2.93
C GLY A 195 12.64 -9.38 2.38
N SER A 196 12.94 -10.63 2.02
CA SER A 196 14.29 -11.10 1.72
C SER A 196 14.50 -11.64 0.31
N SER A 197 13.49 -12.25 -0.31
CA SER A 197 13.65 -12.98 -1.58
C SER A 197 12.33 -13.42 -2.25
N SER A 198 11.25 -12.65 -2.14
CA SER A 198 9.94 -13.06 -2.68
C SER A 198 9.80 -12.77 -4.18
N GLU A 199 9.17 -13.71 -4.89
CA GLU A 199 8.95 -13.67 -6.35
C GLU A 199 7.63 -13.00 -6.75
N GLU A 200 6.82 -12.57 -5.78
CA GLU A 200 5.47 -12.05 -5.99
C GLU A 200 5.42 -10.61 -6.54
N GLY A 201 6.56 -9.93 -6.65
CA GLY A 201 6.70 -8.65 -7.34
C GLY A 201 7.09 -8.80 -8.82
N ASN A 202 7.09 -7.68 -9.55
CA ASN A 202 7.61 -7.64 -10.91
C ASN A 202 9.12 -7.42 -10.86
N CYS A 203 9.89 -8.50 -10.84
CA CYS A 203 11.37 -8.47 -10.83
C CYS A 203 11.93 -9.03 -12.14
N GLN A 204 13.19 -8.72 -12.45
CA GLN A 204 13.83 -9.12 -13.70
C GLN A 204 13.76 -10.64 -13.92
N ASP A 205 14.03 -11.42 -12.90
CA ASP A 205 14.12 -12.88 -12.88
C ASP A 205 12.77 -13.62 -12.79
N THR A 206 11.65 -12.90 -12.73
CA THR A 206 10.29 -13.49 -12.68
C THR A 206 9.63 -13.62 -14.06
N THR A 207 8.73 -14.60 -14.19
CA THR A 207 7.90 -14.83 -15.39
C THR A 207 6.43 -14.87 -15.00
N PHE A 208 5.62 -13.99 -15.59
CA PHE A 208 4.18 -13.97 -15.38
C PHE A 208 3.48 -13.34 -16.58
N SER A 209 2.18 -13.65 -16.73
CA SER A 209 1.34 -13.01 -17.72
C SER A 209 0.64 -11.80 -17.11
N TYR A 210 0.63 -10.69 -17.86
CA TYR A 210 0.06 -9.42 -17.43
C TYR A 210 -0.83 -8.84 -18.53
N THR A 211 -1.71 -7.92 -18.15
CA THR A 211 -2.46 -7.08 -19.09
C THR A 211 -1.71 -5.77 -19.23
N ASP A 212 -1.26 -5.44 -20.44
CA ASP A 212 -0.53 -4.21 -20.67
C ASP A 212 -1.44 -2.96 -20.60
N ILE A 213 -0.83 -1.78 -20.64
CA ILE A 213 -1.56 -0.50 -20.52
C ILE A 213 -2.57 -0.26 -21.64
N THR A 214 -2.50 -1.01 -22.75
CA THR A 214 -3.46 -0.95 -23.85
C THR A 214 -4.66 -1.86 -23.65
N GLY A 215 -4.54 -2.83 -22.72
CA GLY A 215 -5.52 -3.87 -22.43
C GLY A 215 -5.20 -5.22 -23.07
N ALA A 216 -4.06 -5.36 -23.75
CA ALA A 216 -3.68 -6.61 -24.39
C ALA A 216 -2.98 -7.55 -23.40
N ARG A 217 -3.23 -8.86 -23.52
CA ARG A 217 -2.56 -9.87 -22.70
C ARG A 217 -1.15 -10.11 -23.23
N GLN A 218 -0.17 -10.00 -22.34
CA GLN A 218 1.25 -10.22 -22.60
C GLN A 218 1.82 -11.25 -21.63
N THR A 219 3.01 -11.75 -21.94
CA THR A 219 3.82 -12.56 -21.03
C THR A 219 5.17 -11.90 -20.86
N LYS A 220 5.50 -11.55 -19.62
CA LYS A 220 6.84 -11.11 -19.26
C LYS A 220 7.74 -12.33 -19.20
N ALA A 221 8.84 -12.33 -19.95
CA ALA A 221 9.86 -13.36 -19.84
C ALA A 221 10.81 -13.07 -18.67
N SER A 222 11.38 -14.11 -18.07
CA SER A 222 12.51 -13.95 -17.16
C SER A 222 13.67 -13.24 -17.87
N TYR A 223 14.37 -12.38 -17.14
CA TYR A 223 15.40 -11.44 -17.61
C TYR A 223 14.94 -10.34 -18.57
N SER A 224 13.63 -10.11 -18.69
CA SER A 224 13.09 -8.93 -19.37
C SER A 224 12.83 -7.78 -18.38
N GLU A 225 13.26 -6.58 -18.74
CA GLU A 225 13.13 -5.35 -17.94
C GLU A 225 11.87 -4.58 -18.37
N VAL A 226 10.71 -5.10 -17.98
CA VAL A 226 9.40 -4.58 -18.42
C VAL A 226 8.64 -3.98 -17.24
N LEU A 227 8.43 -2.67 -17.29
CA LEU A 227 7.46 -1.99 -16.44
C LEU A 227 6.04 -2.42 -16.83
N VAL A 228 5.25 -2.86 -15.87
CA VAL A 228 3.86 -3.27 -16.10
C VAL A 228 2.89 -2.29 -15.43
N PRO A 229 1.62 -2.22 -15.85
CA PRO A 229 0.60 -1.50 -15.11
C PRO A 229 0.53 -1.96 -13.65
N THR A 230 -0.02 -1.14 -12.77
CA THR A 230 -0.20 -1.52 -11.37
C THR A 230 -1.12 -2.74 -11.23
N GLY A 231 -0.87 -3.58 -10.22
CA GLY A 231 -1.75 -4.69 -9.84
C GLY A 231 -1.71 -5.88 -10.79
N GLN A 232 -0.63 -6.09 -11.54
CA GLN A 232 -0.49 -7.21 -12.48
C GLN A 232 0.19 -8.44 -11.87
N THR A 233 0.87 -8.31 -10.74
CA THR A 233 1.55 -9.41 -10.08
C THR A 233 0.63 -10.18 -9.14
N THR A 234 1.16 -11.23 -8.50
CA THR A 234 0.43 -11.96 -7.47
C THR A 234 0.41 -11.13 -6.18
N PRO A 235 -0.76 -10.78 -5.62
CA PRO A 235 -0.79 -10.06 -4.36
C PRO A 235 -0.47 -10.97 -3.18
N VAL A 236 0.12 -10.39 -2.13
CA VAL A 236 0.19 -11.01 -0.80
C VAL A 236 -0.63 -10.16 0.16
N CYS A 237 -1.57 -10.77 0.88
CA CYS A 237 -2.54 -10.05 1.73
C CYS A 237 -3.21 -8.86 1.00
N ASN A 238 -3.63 -9.05 -0.24
CA ASN A 238 -4.21 -8.02 -1.13
C ASN A 238 -3.28 -6.86 -1.54
N ILE A 239 -2.00 -6.85 -1.15
CA ILE A 239 -1.03 -5.81 -1.54
C ILE A 239 -0.25 -6.29 -2.76
N TYR A 240 -0.17 -5.44 -3.79
CA TYR A 240 0.54 -5.70 -5.03
C TYR A 240 1.84 -4.90 -5.10
N ASP A 241 2.79 -5.43 -5.88
CA ASP A 241 3.96 -4.70 -6.39
C ASP A 241 4.83 -4.05 -5.29
N MET A 242 4.90 -4.59 -4.07
CA MET A 242 5.74 -4.02 -3.00
C MET A 242 7.20 -4.54 -3.03
N GLY A 243 7.44 -5.61 -3.79
CA GLY A 243 8.75 -6.22 -3.99
C GLY A 243 9.16 -6.27 -5.45
N GLY A 244 8.88 -5.23 -6.22
CA GLY A 244 9.17 -5.15 -7.65
C GLY A 244 8.32 -4.09 -8.35
N ASN A 245 8.42 -4.05 -9.67
CA ASN A 245 7.85 -3.04 -10.57
C ASN A 245 8.61 -1.72 -10.53
N VAL A 246 8.42 -0.86 -9.53
CA VAL A 246 9.30 0.30 -9.32
C VAL A 246 9.88 0.32 -7.92
N ASP A 247 11.09 0.85 -7.78
CA ASP A 247 11.56 1.31 -6.48
C ASP A 247 10.66 2.45 -5.99
N GLU A 248 10.41 2.50 -4.69
CA GLU A 248 9.49 3.45 -4.09
C GLU A 248 10.20 4.38 -3.12
N TRP A 249 10.05 5.70 -3.34
CA TRP A 249 10.53 6.68 -2.38
C TRP A 249 9.86 6.51 -1.02
N THR A 250 10.64 6.67 0.04
CA THR A 250 10.13 6.75 1.42
C THR A 250 10.51 8.05 2.11
N THR A 251 9.92 8.33 3.26
CA THR A 251 10.31 9.48 4.10
C THR A 251 11.62 9.28 4.89
N GLU A 252 12.29 8.13 4.77
CA GLU A 252 13.57 7.87 5.43
C GLU A 252 14.75 8.56 4.71
N SER A 253 15.73 9.01 5.49
CA SER A 253 17.00 9.56 5.01
C SER A 253 18.14 8.56 5.20
N PHE A 254 19.17 8.69 4.38
CA PHE A 254 20.42 7.92 4.45
C PHE A 254 21.60 8.87 4.69
N SER A 255 22.60 8.45 5.46
CA SER A 255 23.71 9.30 5.91
C SER A 255 24.78 9.61 4.84
N SER A 256 24.41 9.61 3.55
CA SER A 256 25.26 10.00 2.44
C SER A 256 24.99 11.45 2.05
N SER A 257 26.04 12.20 1.70
CA SER A 257 25.87 13.56 1.15
C SER A 257 25.42 13.55 -0.32
N THR A 258 25.68 12.47 -1.06
CA THR A 258 25.35 12.34 -2.49
C THR A 258 23.99 11.66 -2.70
N TYR A 259 23.66 10.69 -1.85
CA TYR A 259 22.44 9.88 -1.95
C TYR A 259 21.69 9.89 -0.60
N PRO A 260 21.17 11.05 -0.14
CA PRO A 260 20.70 11.22 1.23
C PRO A 260 19.31 10.63 1.51
N TYR A 261 18.67 9.95 0.57
CA TYR A 261 17.29 9.47 0.72
C TYR A 261 17.16 7.98 0.46
N THR A 262 16.14 7.36 1.04
CA THR A 262 15.90 5.91 0.88
C THR A 262 14.79 5.61 -0.13
N ALA A 263 15.07 4.67 -1.03
CA ALA A 263 14.07 3.97 -1.84
C ALA A 263 14.02 2.47 -1.46
N ARG A 264 12.88 1.83 -1.69
CA ARG A 264 12.59 0.45 -1.26
C ARG A 264 11.90 -0.33 -2.37
N GLY A 265 11.86 -1.65 -2.27
CA GLY A 265 11.02 -2.49 -3.14
C GLY A 265 11.79 -3.24 -4.21
N GLY A 266 12.78 -2.60 -4.85
CA GLY A 266 13.39 -3.10 -6.07
C GLY A 266 12.49 -2.85 -7.29
N GLY A 267 13.09 -2.68 -8.47
CA GLY A 267 12.37 -2.40 -9.71
C GLY A 267 12.25 -3.61 -10.64
N TYR A 268 11.56 -3.41 -11.77
CA TYR A 268 11.40 -4.41 -12.83
C TYR A 268 12.72 -4.90 -13.46
N SER A 269 13.82 -4.19 -13.24
CA SER A 269 15.17 -4.52 -13.68
C SER A 269 16.06 -5.10 -12.57
N SER A 270 15.49 -5.37 -11.39
CA SER A 270 16.21 -5.89 -10.24
C SER A 270 15.93 -7.38 -10.03
N ASP A 271 16.91 -8.14 -9.52
CA ASP A 271 16.67 -9.51 -9.03
C ASP A 271 15.97 -9.47 -7.67
N PHE A 272 14.94 -10.30 -7.47
CA PHE A 272 14.19 -10.31 -6.20
C PHE A 272 15.03 -10.75 -5.00
N THR A 273 16.15 -11.46 -5.21
CA THR A 273 17.09 -11.84 -4.13
C THR A 273 18.09 -10.74 -3.81
N ASN A 274 18.44 -9.90 -4.79
CA ASN A 274 19.42 -8.83 -4.63
C ASN A 274 18.77 -7.57 -4.05
N PHE A 275 17.59 -7.22 -4.57
CA PHE A 275 16.80 -6.06 -4.19
C PHE A 275 15.38 -6.47 -3.79
N PRO A 276 15.20 -7.29 -2.74
CA PRO A 276 13.87 -7.69 -2.26
C PRO A 276 13.05 -6.49 -1.76
N ALA A 277 11.77 -6.72 -1.47
CA ALA A 277 10.88 -5.73 -0.85
C ALA A 277 11.50 -5.06 0.41
N GLY A 278 12.29 -5.81 1.17
CA GLY A 278 13.00 -5.34 2.35
C GLY A 278 14.36 -4.69 2.11
N TYR A 279 14.82 -4.51 0.88
CA TYR A 279 16.11 -3.86 0.55
C TYR A 279 16.04 -2.33 0.62
N ARG A 280 16.95 -1.71 1.40
CA ARG A 280 17.05 -0.26 1.58
C ARG A 280 18.10 0.31 0.62
N GLY A 281 17.64 0.81 -0.52
CA GLY A 281 18.48 1.55 -1.46
C GLY A 281 18.71 2.98 -0.99
N ASN A 282 19.76 3.61 -1.50
CA ASN A 282 19.99 5.04 -1.34
C ASN A 282 19.78 5.77 -2.68
N GLY A 283 19.38 7.03 -2.62
CA GLY A 283 19.11 7.82 -3.81
C GLY A 283 19.28 9.31 -3.59
N SER A 284 19.50 10.03 -4.70
CA SER A 284 19.72 11.48 -4.70
C SER A 284 18.43 12.29 -4.53
N GLY A 285 17.27 11.62 -4.58
CA GLY A 285 15.94 12.24 -4.58
C GLY A 285 15.50 12.73 -5.95
N SER A 286 16.30 12.47 -6.99
CA SER A 286 15.99 12.80 -8.38
C SER A 286 14.95 11.85 -8.98
N ALA A 287 14.28 12.28 -10.04
CA ALA A 287 13.37 11.42 -10.78
C ALA A 287 14.13 10.32 -11.55
N GLY A 288 13.65 9.08 -11.46
CA GLY A 288 14.17 7.91 -12.19
C GLY A 288 13.05 7.18 -12.96
N VAL A 289 13.41 6.48 -14.04
CA VAL A 289 12.47 5.69 -14.85
C VAL A 289 11.85 4.52 -14.08
N ASP A 290 12.60 4.04 -13.11
CA ASP A 290 12.36 2.89 -12.26
C ASP A 290 11.94 3.28 -10.84
N ILE A 291 11.70 4.58 -10.57
CA ILE A 291 11.37 5.07 -9.24
C ILE A 291 10.01 5.76 -9.20
N GLY A 292 9.09 5.19 -8.43
CA GLY A 292 7.78 5.73 -8.08
C GLY A 292 7.60 5.89 -6.57
N PHE A 293 6.38 5.64 -6.10
CA PHE A 293 5.99 5.78 -4.69
C PHE A 293 4.62 5.17 -4.40
N ARG A 294 4.32 4.98 -3.13
CA ARG A 294 3.01 4.56 -2.61
C ARG A 294 2.59 5.41 -1.43
N LEU A 295 1.28 5.45 -1.23
CA LEU A 295 0.65 6.22 -0.17
C LEU A 295 0.32 5.34 1.02
N THR A 296 0.36 5.93 2.20
CA THR A 296 -0.29 5.43 3.41
C THR A 296 -1.45 6.35 3.78
N LEU A 297 -2.41 5.81 4.53
CA LEU A 297 -3.56 6.54 5.05
C LEU A 297 -3.70 6.30 6.56
N PHE A 298 -3.84 7.39 7.30
CA PHE A 298 -3.94 7.44 8.77
C PHE A 298 -5.20 8.24 9.18
N MET A 299 -5.91 7.76 10.19
CA MET A 299 -7.17 8.36 10.67
C MET A 299 -6.96 9.32 11.86
#